data_AF-C4NF19-F1
#
_entry.id   AF-C4NF19-F1
#
_cell.length_a   1.000
_cell.length_b   1.000
_cell.length_c   1.000
_cell.angle_alpha   90.00
_cell.angle_beta   90.00
_cell.angle_gamma   90.00
#
_symmetry.space_group_name_H-M   'P 1'
#
loop_
_entity.id
_entity.type
_entity.pdbx_description
1 polymer ?
#
loop_
_entity_poly.entity_id
_entity_poly.type
_entity_poly.pdbx_seq_one_letter_code
_entity_poly.pdbx_strand_id
1 'polypeptide(L)'
;GGFNSTSLHPLNDSSWTMLFSICFLTIMAVIGGSMLMWLMFLNPSMICLPLNMKLLTLFVCLIGGTIGYLLSNVKLFFINKTLYFYNFTFFSGSMWFMPIISTLGVINYPLKLGLYSFKSFDQGWSEFFGGQMIYKQLKNYSLYLQEFQKNSLKIYLLSYMLWFII
;
A
#
# COMPACT_ATOMS: atom_id res chain seq x y z
N GLY A 1 19.89 12.57 5.35
CA GLY A 1 21.28 13.03 5.48
C GLY A 1 21.85 12.41 6.72
N GLY A 2 22.81 11.52 6.57
CA GLY A 2 23.39 10.74 7.68
C GLY A 2 24.78 10.23 7.35
N PHE A 3 25.53 10.95 6.52
CA PHE A 3 26.93 10.65 6.24
C PHE A 3 27.80 11.73 6.85
N ASN A 4 28.23 11.52 8.09
CA ASN A 4 29.38 12.21 8.68
C ASN A 4 30.61 11.33 8.43
N SER A 5 31.11 11.35 7.20
CA SER A 5 32.33 10.63 6.84
C SER A 5 33.55 11.35 7.40
N THR A 6 34.49 10.59 7.97
CA THR A 6 35.83 11.09 8.31
C THR A 6 36.59 11.47 7.04
N SER A 7 37.61 12.33 7.16
CA SER A 7 38.42 12.80 6.02
C SER A 7 39.12 11.69 5.23
N LEU A 8 39.30 10.51 5.84
CA LEU A 8 39.90 9.31 5.24
C LEU A 8 38.82 8.26 4.89
N HIS A 9 37.71 8.69 4.31
CA HIS A 9 36.68 7.75 3.88
C HIS A 9 37.11 7.04 2.58
N PRO A 10 37.04 5.70 2.50
CA PRO A 10 37.37 4.94 1.30
C PRO A 10 36.20 4.96 0.29
N LEU A 11 35.71 6.16 -0.08
CA LEU A 11 34.80 6.30 -1.21
C LEU A 11 35.60 6.02 -2.48
N ASN A 12 35.15 5.03 -3.26
CA ASN A 12 35.78 4.68 -4.51
C ASN A 12 34.73 4.26 -5.53
N ASP A 13 34.69 4.95 -6.68
CA ASP A 13 33.78 4.68 -7.78
C ASP A 13 34.30 3.60 -8.75
N SER A 14 35.46 2.98 -8.47
CA SER A 14 36.10 2.02 -9.38
C SER A 14 35.43 0.64 -9.45
N SER A 15 34.22 0.46 -8.91
CA SER A 15 33.54 -0.83 -8.98
C SER A 15 33.11 -1.12 -10.42
N TRP A 16 33.74 -2.11 -11.04
CA TRP A 16 33.59 -2.39 -12.47
C TRP A 16 32.14 -2.76 -12.85
N THR A 17 31.42 -3.44 -11.96
CA THR A 17 30.01 -3.82 -12.16
C THR A 17 29.08 -2.61 -12.23
N MET A 18 29.30 -1.59 -11.40
CA MET A 18 28.53 -0.35 -11.40
C MET A 18 28.89 0.52 -12.61
N LEU A 19 30.17 0.64 -12.94
CA LEU A 19 30.60 1.40 -14.12
C LEU A 19 30.05 0.80 -15.41
N PHE A 20 30.09 -0.54 -15.54
CA PHE A 20 29.54 -1.23 -16.69
C PHE A 20 28.03 -1.00 -16.84
N SER A 21 27.26 -1.08 -15.74
CA SER A 21 25.81 -0.87 -15.78
C SER A 21 25.44 0.57 -16.13
N ILE A 22 26.13 1.57 -15.57
CA ILE A 22 25.89 2.99 -15.90
C ILE A 22 26.21 3.26 -17.37
N CYS A 23 27.36 2.81 -17.87
CA CYS A 23 27.75 3.00 -19.27
C CYS A 23 26.78 2.31 -20.25
N PHE A 24 26.35 1.09 -19.95
CA PHE A 24 25.38 0.40 -20.79
C PHE A 24 24.03 1.11 -20.82
N LEU A 25 23.53 1.57 -19.66
CA LEU A 25 22.27 2.29 -19.55
C LEU A 25 22.30 3.63 -20.30
N THR A 26 23.40 4.39 -20.24
CA THR A 26 23.49 5.69 -20.95
C THR A 26 23.50 5.50 -22.47
N ILE A 27 24.22 4.50 -22.99
CA ILE A 27 24.23 4.17 -24.42
C ILE A 27 22.84 3.75 -24.88
N MET A 28 22.19 2.86 -24.11
CA MET A 28 20.85 2.38 -24.46
C MET A 28 19.78 3.48 -24.38
N ALA A 29 19.91 4.46 -23.49
CA ALA A 29 18.98 5.58 -23.42
C ALA A 29 19.00 6.43 -24.70
N VAL A 30 20.18 6.68 -25.28
CA VAL A 30 20.33 7.48 -26.51
C VAL A 30 19.83 6.69 -27.73
N ILE A 31 20.34 5.47 -27.90
CA ILE A 31 20.02 4.64 -29.07
C ILE A 31 18.57 4.17 -29.00
N GLY A 32 18.14 3.65 -27.85
CA GLY A 32 16.78 3.13 -27.62
C GLY A 32 15.71 4.20 -27.82
N GLY A 33 15.94 5.43 -27.40
CA GLY A 33 14.99 6.53 -27.66
C GLY A 33 14.79 6.78 -29.16
N SER A 34 15.87 6.80 -29.94
CA SER A 34 15.79 7.00 -31.39
C SER A 34 15.15 5.80 -32.12
N MET A 35 15.49 4.57 -31.73
CA MET A 35 14.94 3.35 -32.30
C MET A 35 13.44 3.20 -32.01
N LEU A 36 13.00 3.49 -30.78
CA LEU A 36 11.59 3.41 -30.40
C LEU A 36 10.73 4.41 -31.17
N MET A 37 11.25 5.61 -31.48
CA MET A 37 10.53 6.58 -32.30
C MET A 37 10.26 6.01 -33.70
N TRP A 38 11.27 5.42 -34.34
CA TRP A 38 11.10 4.82 -35.67
C TRP A 38 10.17 3.60 -35.67
N LEU A 39 10.19 2.80 -34.62
CA LEU A 39 9.35 1.59 -34.53
C LEU A 39 7.88 1.92 -34.22
N MET A 40 7.61 2.87 -33.30
CA MET A 40 6.26 3.16 -32.84
C MET A 40 5.49 4.09 -33.78
N PHE A 41 6.16 5.06 -34.42
CA PHE A 41 5.50 6.04 -35.29
C PHE A 41 5.58 5.64 -36.77
N LEU A 42 4.75 4.66 -37.15
CA LEU A 42 4.66 4.18 -38.54
C LEU A 42 4.04 5.19 -39.51
N ASN A 43 3.18 6.10 -39.03
CA ASN A 43 2.54 7.16 -39.82
C ASN A 43 2.91 8.55 -39.27
N PRO A 44 3.87 9.27 -39.88
CA PRO A 44 4.22 10.61 -39.42
C PRO A 44 3.13 11.62 -39.82
N SER A 45 2.32 12.06 -38.86
CA SER A 45 1.42 13.21 -39.05
C SER A 45 2.23 14.52 -39.00
N MET A 46 2.22 15.32 -40.07
CA MET A 46 2.86 16.63 -40.05
C MET A 46 2.03 17.62 -39.23
N ILE A 47 2.61 18.12 -38.14
CA ILE A 47 1.99 19.13 -37.27
C ILE A 47 2.58 20.51 -37.62
N CYS A 48 1.80 21.35 -38.30
CA CYS A 48 2.19 22.71 -38.64
C CYS A 48 1.98 23.65 -37.44
N LEU A 49 3.05 23.91 -36.68
CA LEU A 49 3.05 24.84 -35.54
C LEU A 49 3.79 26.14 -35.90
N PRO A 50 3.35 27.31 -35.38
CA PRO A 50 4.13 28.53 -35.48
C PRO A 50 5.48 28.36 -34.77
N LEU A 51 6.52 29.06 -35.24
CA LEU A 51 7.91 28.91 -34.78
C LEU A 51 8.03 28.97 -33.25
N ASN A 52 7.27 29.86 -32.61
CA ASN A 52 7.28 30.05 -31.16
C ASN A 52 6.90 28.78 -30.39
N MET A 53 5.87 28.04 -30.84
CA MET A 53 5.44 26.80 -30.18
C MET A 53 6.39 25.65 -30.46
N LYS A 54 6.98 25.58 -31.65
CA LYS A 54 7.91 24.52 -32.04
C LYS A 54 9.18 24.51 -31.18
N LEU A 55 9.67 25.68 -30.77
CA LEU A 55 10.90 25.83 -29.99
C LEU A 55 10.68 25.94 -28.47
N LEU A 56 9.42 26.02 -28.01
CA LEU A 56 9.09 26.31 -26.62
C LEU A 56 9.72 25.32 -25.62
N THR A 57 9.65 24.01 -25.92
CA THR A 57 10.17 22.97 -25.02
C THR A 57 11.68 23.11 -24.80
N LEU A 58 12.42 23.39 -25.87
CA LEU A 58 13.86 23.60 -25.81
C LEU A 58 14.21 24.84 -24.98
N PHE A 59 13.49 25.94 -25.17
CA PHE A 59 13.68 27.15 -24.36
C PHE A 59 13.38 26.91 -22.87
N VAL A 60 12.27 26.23 -22.55
CA VAL A 60 11.91 25.92 -21.15
C VAL A 60 12.96 25.03 -20.49
N CYS A 61 13.48 24.01 -21.19
CA CYS A 61 14.54 23.15 -20.66
C CYS A 61 15.85 23.92 -20.39
N LEU A 62 16.28 24.78 -21.31
CA LEU A 62 17.50 25.58 -21.14
C LEU A 62 17.37 26.61 -20.01
N ILE A 63 16.24 27.31 -19.95
CA ILE A 63 15.97 28.28 -18.88
C ILE A 63 15.85 27.57 -17.53
N GLY A 64 15.15 26.44 -17.47
CA GLY A 64 15.03 25.62 -16.26
C GLY A 64 16.38 25.13 -15.75
N GLY A 65 17.24 24.63 -16.64
CA GLY A 65 18.60 24.18 -16.29
C GLY A 65 19.49 25.30 -15.76
N THR A 66 19.48 26.46 -16.42
CA THR A 66 20.27 27.62 -15.98
C THR A 66 19.78 28.20 -14.65
N ILE A 67 18.47 28.33 -14.45
CA ILE A 67 17.88 28.75 -13.16
C ILE A 67 18.19 27.74 -12.06
N GLY A 68 18.06 26.44 -12.33
CA GLY A 68 18.40 25.38 -11.38
C GLY A 68 19.86 25.44 -10.94
N TYR A 69 20.78 25.64 -11.88
CA TYR A 69 22.21 25.81 -11.58
C TYR A 69 22.45 27.05 -10.71
N LEU A 70 21.87 28.20 -11.06
CA LEU A 70 21.98 29.43 -10.27
C LEU A 70 21.41 29.28 -8.85
N LEU A 71 20.30 28.56 -8.68
CA LEU A 71 19.71 28.27 -7.37
C LEU A 71 20.59 27.33 -6.53
N SER A 72 21.30 26.40 -7.17
CA SER A 72 22.18 25.46 -6.46
C SER A 72 23.45 26.11 -5.89
N ASN A 73 23.85 27.28 -6.41
CA ASN A 73 25.02 28.04 -5.96
C ASN A 73 24.77 28.80 -4.66
N VAL A 74 24.50 28.07 -3.57
CA VAL A 74 24.33 28.63 -2.23
C VAL A 74 25.68 28.63 -1.49
N LYS A 75 26.11 29.80 -1.00
CA LYS A 75 27.28 29.92 -0.08
C LYS A 75 26.84 29.77 1.38
N LEU A 76 27.78 29.39 2.24
CA LEU A 76 27.54 29.15 3.68
C LEU A 76 26.93 30.35 4.44
N PHE A 77 27.16 31.58 4.00
CA PHE A 77 26.66 32.80 4.66
C PHE A 77 25.39 33.39 4.02
N PHE A 78 24.62 32.63 3.24
CA PHE A 78 23.35 33.12 2.70
C PHE A 78 22.20 33.00 3.70
N ILE A 79 21.35 34.02 3.69
CA ILE A 79 20.03 34.01 4.32
C ILE A 79 19.24 32.82 3.74
N ASN A 80 18.79 31.90 4.59
CA ASN A 80 18.14 30.68 4.14
C ASN A 80 16.71 30.96 3.64
N LYS A 81 16.58 31.21 2.32
CA LYS A 81 15.29 31.47 1.65
C LYS A 81 14.23 30.40 1.90
N THR A 82 14.62 29.16 2.17
CA THR A 82 13.68 28.07 2.45
C THR A 82 12.94 28.26 3.78
N LEU A 83 13.58 28.88 4.78
CA LEU A 83 12.96 29.22 6.06
C LEU A 83 11.97 30.38 5.93
N TYR A 84 12.23 31.35 5.04
CA TYR A 84 11.29 32.45 4.79
C TYR A 84 9.99 31.96 4.12
N PHE A 85 10.10 31.00 3.21
CA PHE A 85 8.94 30.39 2.52
C PHE A 85 8.63 28.99 3.05
N TYR A 86 8.64 28.82 4.38
CA TYR A 86 8.51 27.51 5.00
C TYR A 86 7.25 26.74 4.58
N ASN A 87 6.09 27.39 4.54
CA ASN A 87 4.83 26.71 4.19
C ASN A 87 4.86 26.16 2.75
N PHE A 88 5.42 26.92 1.81
CA PHE A 88 5.53 26.49 0.42
C PHE A 88 6.55 25.37 0.26
N THR A 89 7.74 25.51 0.88
CA THR A 89 8.79 24.49 0.80
C THR A 89 8.37 23.20 1.48
N PHE A 90 7.66 23.27 2.60
CA PHE A 90 7.08 22.13 3.29
C PHE A 90 6.00 21.44 2.44
N PHE A 91 5.12 22.19 1.79
CA PHE A 91 4.11 21.63 0.89
C PHE A 91 4.74 20.93 -0.32
N SER A 92 5.71 21.57 -1.00
CA SER A 92 6.41 20.94 -2.13
C SER A 92 7.28 19.75 -1.69
N GLY A 93 7.92 19.83 -0.52
CA GLY A 93 8.80 18.80 0.02
C GLY A 93 8.07 17.57 0.54
N SER A 94 6.86 17.75 1.07
CA SER A 94 5.98 16.65 1.53
C SER A 94 5.22 15.95 0.38
N MET A 95 5.61 16.20 -0.87
CA MET A 95 4.91 15.72 -2.07
C MET A 95 3.41 16.06 -2.00
N TRP A 96 3.09 17.33 -1.75
CA TRP A 96 1.72 17.83 -1.65
C TRP A 96 0.85 17.05 -0.66
N PHE A 97 1.42 16.61 0.46
CA PHE A 97 0.77 15.76 1.48
C PHE A 97 0.23 14.42 0.95
N MET A 98 0.61 14.00 -0.25
CA MET A 98 0.14 12.76 -0.87
C MET A 98 0.37 11.53 0.03
N PRO A 99 1.52 11.34 0.71
CA PRO A 99 1.74 10.19 1.59
C PRO A 99 0.76 10.16 2.78
N ILE A 100 0.41 11.30 3.36
CA ILE A 100 -0.54 11.38 4.48
C ILE A 100 -1.95 11.05 4.02
N ILE A 101 -2.36 11.57 2.87
CA ILE A 101 -3.69 11.33 2.31
C ILE A 101 -3.84 9.86 1.93
N SER A 102 -2.84 9.28 1.25
CA SER A 102 -2.89 7.90 0.76
C SER A 102 -2.75 6.85 1.86
N THR A 103 -2.09 7.17 2.98
CA THR A 103 -1.96 6.25 4.11
C THR A 103 -3.10 6.46 5.11
N LEU A 104 -3.10 7.57 5.86
CA LEU A 104 -4.01 7.78 6.99
C LEU A 104 -5.48 7.88 6.55
N GLY A 105 -5.75 8.55 5.42
CA GLY A 105 -7.11 8.69 4.90
C GLY A 105 -7.70 7.35 4.43
N VAL A 106 -6.90 6.55 3.73
CA VAL A 106 -7.35 5.29 3.12
C VAL A 106 -7.44 4.16 4.14
N ILE A 107 -6.53 4.11 5.13
CA ILE A 107 -6.44 3.00 6.11
C ILE A 107 -7.65 2.93 7.05
N ASN A 108 -8.30 4.06 7.36
CA ASN A 108 -9.40 4.09 8.33
C ASN A 108 -10.64 3.27 7.89
N TYR A 109 -10.99 3.32 6.60
CA TYR A 109 -12.14 2.60 6.05
C TYR A 109 -12.04 1.06 6.17
N PRO A 110 -10.99 0.39 5.67
CA PRO A 110 -10.86 -1.06 5.78
C PRO A 110 -10.72 -1.53 7.23
N LEU A 111 -10.06 -0.75 8.10
CA LEU A 111 -9.98 -1.09 9.53
C LEU A 111 -11.35 -1.09 10.21
N LYS A 112 -12.16 -0.07 9.95
CA LYS A 112 -13.51 0.02 10.53
C LYS A 112 -14.41 -1.10 10.01
N LEU A 113 -14.30 -1.43 8.72
CA LEU A 113 -15.02 -2.57 8.13
C LEU A 113 -14.56 -3.90 8.74
N GLY A 114 -13.26 -4.11 8.93
CA GLY A 114 -12.71 -5.30 9.58
C GLY A 114 -13.19 -5.49 11.02
N LEU A 115 -13.30 -4.39 11.78
CA LEU A 115 -13.85 -4.42 13.14
C LEU A 115 -15.34 -4.82 13.15
N TYR A 116 -16.13 -4.27 12.22
CA TYR A 116 -17.53 -4.65 12.12
C TYR A 116 -17.69 -6.10 11.71
N SER A 117 -16.95 -6.57 10.70
CA SER A 117 -17.01 -7.97 10.27
C SER A 117 -16.62 -8.92 11.40
N PHE A 118 -15.52 -8.65 12.10
CA PHE A 118 -15.07 -9.50 13.21
C PHE A 118 -16.12 -9.59 14.33
N LYS A 119 -16.72 -8.45 14.71
CA LYS A 119 -17.70 -8.43 15.80
C LYS A 119 -19.04 -9.05 15.41
N SER A 120 -19.55 -8.75 14.21
CA SER A 120 -20.88 -9.21 13.81
C SER A 120 -20.87 -10.61 13.22
N PHE A 121 -19.93 -10.92 12.33
CA PHE A 121 -19.88 -12.23 11.68
C PHE A 121 -19.21 -13.27 12.56
N ASP A 122 -17.93 -13.07 12.90
CA ASP A 122 -17.16 -14.10 13.59
C ASP A 122 -17.65 -14.26 15.04
N GLN A 123 -17.53 -13.23 15.88
CA GLN A 123 -17.93 -13.33 17.29
C GLN A 123 -19.45 -13.30 17.52
N GLY A 124 -20.23 -12.92 16.50
CA GLY A 124 -21.69 -12.81 16.61
C GLY A 124 -22.41 -14.02 16.03
N TRP A 125 -22.72 -13.94 14.73
CA TRP A 125 -23.54 -14.94 14.04
C TRP A 125 -22.90 -16.32 14.00
N SER A 126 -21.59 -16.42 13.79
CA SER A 126 -20.92 -17.74 13.69
C SER A 126 -20.94 -18.49 15.02
N GLU A 127 -20.75 -17.80 16.15
CA GLU A 127 -20.87 -18.39 17.48
C GLU A 127 -22.31 -18.74 17.84
N PHE A 128 -23.26 -17.88 17.45
CA PHE A 128 -24.68 -18.12 17.65
C PHE A 128 -25.15 -19.40 16.92
N PHE A 129 -24.82 -19.56 15.64
CA PHE A 129 -25.19 -20.77 14.89
C PHE A 129 -24.33 -21.99 15.23
N GLY A 130 -23.10 -21.76 15.70
CA GLY A 130 -22.15 -22.80 16.03
C GLY A 130 -22.27 -23.27 17.48
N GLY A 131 -21.14 -23.23 18.19
CA GLY A 131 -20.97 -23.90 19.47
C GLY A 131 -21.94 -23.45 20.57
N GLN A 132 -22.32 -22.16 20.62
CA GLN A 132 -23.14 -21.65 21.73
C GLN A 132 -24.58 -22.17 21.68
N MET A 133 -25.23 -22.19 20.51
CA MET A 133 -26.59 -22.77 20.42
C MET A 133 -26.58 -24.28 20.51
N ILE A 134 -25.58 -24.96 19.92
CA ILE A 134 -25.45 -26.41 20.06
C ILE A 134 -25.32 -26.81 21.53
N TYR A 135 -24.45 -26.12 22.29
CA TYR A 135 -24.32 -26.36 23.73
C TYR A 135 -25.65 -26.14 24.47
N LYS A 136 -26.36 -25.05 24.16
CA LYS A 136 -27.65 -24.72 24.79
C LYS A 136 -28.73 -25.78 24.49
N GLN A 137 -28.79 -26.27 23.25
CA GLN A 137 -29.73 -27.34 22.86
C GLN A 137 -29.38 -28.67 23.52
N LEU A 138 -28.11 -29.08 23.51
CA LEU A 138 -27.68 -30.33 24.15
C LEU A 138 -27.96 -30.32 25.66
N LYS A 139 -27.72 -29.18 26.33
CA LYS A 139 -28.06 -29.00 27.74
C LYS A 139 -29.57 -29.13 28.00
N ASN A 140 -30.41 -28.58 27.13
CA ASN A 140 -31.86 -28.72 27.29
C ASN A 140 -32.29 -30.18 27.08
N TYR A 141 -31.77 -30.87 26.07
CA TYR A 141 -32.07 -32.29 25.86
C TYR A 141 -31.61 -33.18 27.00
N SER A 142 -30.43 -32.92 27.59
CA SER A 142 -29.96 -33.70 28.73
C SER A 142 -30.85 -33.50 29.97
N LEU A 143 -31.33 -32.28 30.22
CA LEU A 143 -32.29 -32.00 31.29
C LEU A 143 -33.62 -32.74 31.06
N TYR A 144 -34.15 -32.74 29.83
CA TYR A 144 -35.36 -33.51 29.51
C TYR A 144 -35.16 -35.02 29.72
N LEU A 145 -34.02 -35.57 29.28
CA LEU A 145 -33.68 -36.97 29.50
C LEU A 145 -33.58 -37.31 30.99
N GLN A 146 -33.01 -36.42 31.79
CA GLN A 146 -32.89 -36.62 33.23
C GLN A 146 -34.26 -36.67 33.92
N GLU A 147 -35.21 -35.83 33.51
CA GLU A 147 -36.59 -35.89 34.02
C GLU A 147 -37.31 -37.18 33.57
N PHE A 148 -37.13 -37.62 32.32
CA PHE A 148 -37.67 -38.91 31.85
C PHE A 148 -37.10 -40.09 32.64
N GLN A 149 -35.81 -40.02 33.02
CA GLN A 149 -35.17 -41.05 33.80
C GLN A 149 -35.61 -41.07 35.28
N LYS A 150 -36.13 -39.95 35.79
CA LYS A 150 -36.65 -39.82 37.15
C LYS A 150 -38.08 -40.36 37.30
N ASN A 151 -38.45 -41.35 36.53
CA ASN A 151 -39.73 -42.05 36.63
C ASN A 151 -39.67 -43.22 37.60
N SER A 152 -40.85 -43.68 38.06
CA SER A 152 -40.95 -44.85 38.93
C SER A 152 -40.47 -46.14 38.25
N LEU A 153 -39.90 -47.06 39.03
CA LEU A 153 -39.33 -48.35 38.57
C LEU A 153 -40.30 -49.20 37.74
N LYS A 154 -41.62 -49.07 37.97
CA LYS A 154 -42.68 -49.77 37.22
C LYS A 154 -42.67 -49.41 35.72
N ILE A 155 -42.42 -48.14 35.38
CA ILE A 155 -42.43 -47.66 33.99
C ILE A 155 -41.23 -48.25 33.22
N TYR A 156 -40.06 -48.36 33.87
CA TYR A 156 -38.88 -48.99 33.29
C TYR A 156 -39.11 -50.46 32.94
N LEU A 157 -39.69 -51.23 33.85
CA LEU A 157 -40.01 -52.64 33.59
C LEU A 157 -40.99 -52.78 32.41
N LEU A 158 -41.95 -51.86 32.29
CA LEU A 158 -42.92 -51.86 31.19
C LEU A 158 -42.26 -51.57 29.83
N SER A 159 -41.28 -50.66 29.78
CA SER A 159 -40.48 -50.42 28.55
C SER A 159 -39.62 -51.61 28.14
N TYR A 160 -39.08 -52.37 29.10
CA TYR A 160 -38.29 -53.57 28.82
C TYR A 160 -39.16 -54.68 28.21
N MET A 161 -40.38 -54.86 28.74
CA MET A 161 -41.34 -55.83 28.19
C MET A 161 -41.78 -55.47 26.77
N LEU A 162 -41.98 -54.18 26.47
CA LEU A 162 -42.28 -53.72 25.11
C LEU A 162 -41.17 -54.07 24.11
N TRP A 163 -39.90 -53.97 24.50
CA TRP A 163 -38.77 -54.33 23.65
C TRP A 163 -38.66 -55.84 23.37
N PHE A 164 -39.20 -56.70 24.24
CA PHE A 164 -39.27 -58.15 23.98
C PHE A 164 -40.43 -58.55 23.04
N ILE A 165 -41.48 -57.73 22.99
CA ILE A 165 -42.70 -58.00 22.21
C ILE A 165 -42.56 -57.51 20.76
N ILE A 166 -41.72 -56.49 20.54
CA ILE A 166 -41.41 -55.90 19.24
C ILE A 166 -40.14 -56.54 18.69
#